data_AF-A0A7X4EBF1-F1
#
_entry.id   AF-A0A7X4EBF1-F1
#
_cell.length_a   1.000
_cell.length_b   1.000
_cell.length_c   1.000
_cell.angle_alpha   90.00
_cell.angle_beta   90.00
_cell.angle_gamma   90.00
#
_symmetry.space_group_name_H-M   'P 1'
#
loop_
_entity.id
_entity.type
_entity.pdbx_description
1 polymer ?
#
loop_
_entity_poly.entity_id
_entity_poly.type
_entity_poly.pdbx_seq_one_letter_code
_entity_poly.pdbx_strand_id
1 'polypeptide(L)'
;MALTLSMKRVLCALFVFCVWLPGIPFDSSGQVTEPERESRVSLAMDVFLKKPLERVYEIHVHLTNANAEPVTVNLRDLPWLPPNDVGWLSAFRMDSRQSRMQHDSFPGKFGSQGIRLVPGESVQGKLILNQRMPTLLEDVRLFGVRLEWACVHPSLHLVCREDVSHTIVIPQDDPGEPDVYAVDKTACRRLERTIGLIEVPQGHELLFLRTSESVMADLEQLQALLYRVDDYVRQCRPTWTNSWAVDFFAEERIAGFLRDQEGRRYFEKGLWQQANIGQYSSQIRTLYRFPWSRKKADTVYLSVYRNPAGSR
;
A
#
# COMPACT_ATOMS: atom_id res chain seq x y z
N MET A 1 48.07 36.12 -11.23
CA MET A 1 47.74 36.33 -9.80
C MET A 1 47.62 34.96 -9.14
N ALA A 2 48.34 34.73 -8.05
CA ALA A 2 48.36 33.45 -7.34
C ALA A 2 47.91 33.66 -5.88
N LEU A 3 47.26 32.65 -5.31
CA LEU A 3 46.93 32.42 -3.89
C LEU A 3 46.15 31.07 -3.86
N THR A 4 46.71 29.86 -3.77
CA THR A 4 47.54 29.15 -2.77
C THR A 4 46.99 29.02 -1.34
N LEU A 5 46.91 27.75 -0.89
CA LEU A 5 46.91 27.26 0.52
C LEU A 5 45.64 27.58 1.35
N SER A 6 45.25 26.88 2.43
CA SER A 6 45.75 25.69 3.17
C SER A 6 44.52 25.07 3.92
N MET A 7 44.24 23.77 3.93
CA MET A 7 44.80 22.68 4.78
C MET A 7 44.37 22.66 6.27
N LYS A 8 44.09 21.44 6.77
CA LYS A 8 44.10 20.89 8.16
C LYS A 8 42.80 20.62 8.94
N ARG A 9 42.87 19.47 9.64
CA ARG A 9 41.90 18.82 10.55
C ARG A 9 42.12 19.26 12.01
N VAL A 10 41.04 19.29 12.80
CA VAL A 10 40.96 19.20 14.30
C VAL A 10 39.56 18.59 14.59
N LEU A 11 39.27 17.54 15.39
CA LEU A 11 39.97 16.67 16.36
C LEU A 11 39.82 17.03 17.86
N CYS A 12 39.35 16.06 18.66
CA CYS A 12 39.09 16.12 20.12
C CYS A 12 37.89 17.03 20.54
N ALA A 13 37.22 16.81 21.68
CA ALA A 13 37.56 15.97 22.84
C ALA A 13 36.35 15.24 23.48
N LEU A 14 36.64 14.22 24.30
CA LEU A 14 35.70 13.61 25.24
C LEU A 14 35.37 14.58 26.39
N PHE A 15 34.18 14.43 26.99
CA PHE A 15 34.00 14.66 28.42
C PHE A 15 33.14 13.57 29.05
N VAL A 16 33.73 12.86 30.01
CA VAL A 16 33.07 11.94 30.93
C VAL A 16 32.85 12.72 32.23
N PHE A 17 31.65 12.66 32.81
CA PHE A 17 31.49 12.86 34.25
C PHE A 17 30.37 11.96 34.79
N CYS A 18 30.77 10.90 35.48
CA CYS A 18 29.89 10.19 36.40
C CYS A 18 29.78 11.00 37.69
N VAL A 19 28.57 11.18 38.20
CA VAL A 19 28.34 11.59 39.59
C VAL A 19 27.37 10.58 40.21
N TRP A 20 27.85 9.87 41.23
CA TRP A 20 27.03 9.04 42.11
C TRP A 20 26.43 9.91 43.22
N LEU A 21 25.16 9.68 43.57
CA LEU A 21 24.59 10.08 44.86
C LEU A 21 23.77 8.92 45.46
N PRO A 22 23.86 8.67 46.77
CA PRO A 22 23.24 7.51 47.40
C PRO A 22 21.83 7.81 47.97
N GLY A 23 20.97 6.79 47.90
CA GLY A 23 20.04 6.41 48.97
C GLY A 23 18.91 7.37 49.36
N ILE A 24 17.69 7.07 48.88
CA ILE A 24 16.45 7.28 49.63
C ILE A 24 15.62 5.99 49.53
N PRO A 25 15.21 5.36 50.65
CA PRO A 25 14.20 4.32 50.62
C PRO A 25 12.82 4.97 50.53
N PHE A 26 11.94 4.48 49.65
CA PHE A 26 10.52 4.83 49.69
C PHE A 26 9.62 3.61 49.51
N ASP A 27 8.49 3.67 50.20
CA ASP A 27 7.70 2.52 50.60
C ASP A 27 6.94 1.82 49.45
N SER A 28 6.82 0.51 49.56
CA SER A 28 6.11 -0.33 48.59
C SER A 28 4.61 -0.45 48.93
N SER A 29 3.80 0.50 48.47
CA SER A 29 2.34 0.35 48.46
C SER A 29 1.65 1.13 47.34
N GLY A 30 2.27 1.19 46.16
CA GLY A 30 1.56 1.57 44.94
C GLY A 30 0.72 0.39 44.46
N GLN A 31 -0.61 0.50 44.51
CA GLN A 31 -1.46 -0.38 43.70
C GLN A 31 -1.01 -0.24 42.25
N VAL A 32 -0.60 -1.35 41.64
CA VAL A 32 -0.46 -1.42 40.19
C VAL A 32 -1.88 -1.40 39.65
N THR A 33 -2.39 -0.20 39.37
CA THR A 33 -3.45 -0.01 38.39
C THR A 33 -2.90 -0.66 37.13
N GLU A 34 -3.49 -1.78 36.68
CA GLU A 34 -3.24 -2.24 35.32
C GLU A 34 -3.49 -1.02 34.42
N PRO A 35 -2.55 -0.64 33.54
CA PRO A 35 -2.85 0.39 32.56
C PRO A 35 -4.11 -0.06 31.84
N GLU A 36 -5.14 0.80 31.83
CA GLU A 36 -6.36 0.55 31.07
C GLU A 36 -5.93 0.02 29.71
N ARG A 37 -6.46 -1.15 29.31
CA ARG A 37 -6.14 -1.72 28.01
C ARG A 37 -6.67 -0.75 26.95
N GLU A 38 -5.83 0.21 26.54
CA GLU A 38 -6.04 1.06 25.37
C GLU A 38 -6.59 0.16 24.29
N SER A 39 -7.80 0.47 23.81
CA SER A 39 -8.60 -0.44 23.01
C SER A 39 -7.81 -0.86 21.78
N ARG A 40 -7.19 -2.05 21.85
CA ARG A 40 -6.13 -2.44 20.93
C ARG A 40 -6.74 -2.60 19.55
N VAL A 41 -6.51 -1.59 18.70
CA VAL A 41 -7.01 -1.44 17.33
C VAL A 41 -6.81 -2.74 16.57
N SER A 42 -7.86 -3.55 16.51
CA SER A 42 -7.78 -4.91 16.00
C SER A 42 -8.03 -4.92 14.50
N LEU A 43 -7.00 -5.20 13.73
CA LEU A 43 -7.09 -5.36 12.28
C LEU A 43 -7.12 -6.85 11.96
N ALA A 44 -8.21 -7.34 11.37
CA ALA A 44 -8.25 -8.69 10.84
C ALA A 44 -7.31 -8.79 9.63
N MET A 45 -6.39 -9.75 9.64
CA MET A 45 -5.41 -9.95 8.57
C MET A 45 -5.71 -11.23 7.79
N ASP A 46 -6.07 -11.05 6.52
CA ASP A 46 -6.21 -12.13 5.54
C ASP A 46 -5.05 -12.07 4.54
N VAL A 47 -4.57 -13.24 4.08
CA VAL A 47 -3.43 -13.35 3.15
C VAL A 47 -3.76 -14.33 2.03
N PHE A 48 -3.49 -13.93 0.79
CA PHE A 48 -3.83 -14.69 -0.42
C PHE A 48 -2.63 -14.79 -1.36
N LEU A 49 -2.48 -15.93 -2.03
CA LEU A 49 -1.57 -16.07 -3.15
C LEU A 49 -2.30 -15.68 -4.45
N LYS A 50 -1.61 -14.94 -5.32
CA LYS A 50 -2.04 -14.71 -6.71
C LYS A 50 -0.89 -14.96 -7.68
N LYS A 51 -1.25 -15.33 -8.90
CA LYS A 51 -0.34 -15.46 -10.05
C LYS A 51 -0.78 -14.47 -11.14
N PRO A 52 -0.36 -13.19 -11.10
CA PRO A 52 -0.81 -12.19 -12.08
C PRO A 52 -0.23 -12.39 -13.49
N LEU A 53 0.92 -13.07 -13.59
CA LEU A 53 1.68 -13.32 -14.81
C LEU A 53 2.39 -14.68 -14.68
N GLU A 54 2.81 -15.23 -15.82
CA GLU A 54 3.50 -16.52 -15.87
C GLU A 54 4.75 -16.50 -14.98
N ARG A 55 4.83 -17.48 -14.08
CA ARG A 55 5.93 -17.65 -13.12
C ARG A 55 6.18 -16.42 -12.22
N VAL A 56 5.17 -15.56 -12.02
CA VAL A 56 5.20 -14.48 -11.02
C VAL A 56 4.22 -14.83 -9.91
N TYR A 57 4.73 -14.93 -8.68
CA TYR A 57 3.94 -15.18 -7.49
C TYR A 57 3.86 -13.91 -6.64
N GLU A 58 2.64 -13.47 -6.31
CA GLU A 58 2.38 -12.35 -5.42
C GLU A 58 1.64 -12.81 -4.16
N ILE A 59 2.09 -12.36 -2.99
CA ILE A 59 1.29 -12.43 -1.76
C ILE A 59 0.54 -11.13 -1.59
N HIS A 60 -0.77 -11.23 -1.48
CA HIS A 60 -1.71 -10.13 -1.28
C HIS A 60 -2.16 -10.15 0.18
N VAL A 61 -1.92 -9.06 0.91
CA VAL A 61 -2.23 -8.91 2.33
C VAL A 61 -3.36 -7.92 2.49
N HIS A 62 -4.42 -8.33 3.19
CA HIS A 62 -5.61 -7.52 3.44
C HIS A 62 -5.73 -7.27 4.93
N LEU A 63 -5.76 -6.00 5.35
CA LEU A 63 -6.02 -5.59 6.73
C LEU A 63 -7.39 -4.92 6.81
N THR A 64 -8.34 -5.55 7.50
CA THR A 64 -9.72 -5.07 7.65
C THR A 64 -9.95 -4.54 9.06
N ASN A 65 -10.57 -3.37 9.20
CA ASN A 65 -10.98 -2.86 10.51
C ASN A 65 -12.10 -3.74 11.09
N ALA A 66 -11.77 -4.55 12.08
CA ALA A 66 -12.70 -5.44 12.79
C ALA A 66 -13.39 -4.78 14.00
N ASN A 67 -13.06 -3.52 14.30
CA ASN A 67 -13.61 -2.77 15.42
C ASN A 67 -14.95 -2.12 15.03
N ALA A 68 -15.82 -1.88 16.01
CA ALA A 68 -17.07 -1.14 15.81
C ALA A 68 -16.86 0.37 15.54
N GLU A 69 -15.64 0.88 15.76
CA GLU A 69 -15.28 2.28 15.57
C GLU A 69 -14.24 2.46 14.44
N PRO A 70 -14.16 3.64 13.80
CA PRO A 70 -13.11 3.95 12.83
C PRO A 70 -11.72 3.98 13.47
N VAL A 71 -10.74 3.35 12.84
CA VAL A 71 -9.35 3.27 13.34
C VAL A 71 -8.39 3.97 12.39
N THR A 72 -7.26 4.48 12.90
CA THR A 72 -6.23 5.11 12.08
C THR A 72 -4.99 4.22 12.01
N VAL A 73 -4.63 3.77 10.81
CA VAL A 73 -3.46 2.93 10.54
C VAL A 73 -2.38 3.78 9.87
N ASN A 74 -1.20 3.87 10.45
CA ASN A 74 -0.09 4.59 9.85
C ASN A 74 0.52 3.76 8.71
N LEU A 75 0.68 4.35 7.51
CA LEU A 75 1.33 3.72 6.36
C LEU A 75 2.66 3.05 6.73
N ARG A 76 3.49 3.73 7.51
CA ARG A 76 4.81 3.22 7.88
C ARG A 76 4.75 1.91 8.67
N ASP A 77 3.63 1.65 9.33
CA ASP A 77 3.40 0.47 10.17
C ASP A 77 2.74 -0.70 9.40
N LEU A 78 2.56 -0.61 8.07
CA LEU A 78 1.97 -1.69 7.28
C LEU A 78 2.95 -2.85 7.00
N PRO A 79 2.51 -4.12 7.10
CA PRO A 79 3.39 -5.28 7.03
C PRO A 79 3.91 -5.60 5.62
N TRP A 80 3.52 -4.88 4.57
CA TRP A 80 4.16 -4.99 3.24
C TRP A 80 5.13 -3.85 2.94
N LEU A 81 5.33 -2.91 3.87
CA LEU A 81 6.20 -1.75 3.69
C LEU A 81 7.45 -1.85 4.58
N PRO A 82 8.66 -1.77 4.00
CA PRO A 82 9.90 -1.71 4.77
C PRO A 82 9.93 -0.65 5.88
N PRO A 83 10.51 -0.96 7.06
CA PRO A 83 11.20 -2.20 7.42
C PRO A 83 10.27 -3.31 7.98
N ASN A 84 8.96 -3.06 8.03
CA ASN A 84 7.96 -3.94 8.62
C ASN A 84 7.56 -5.09 7.68
N ASP A 85 8.14 -5.14 6.49
CA ASP A 85 8.00 -6.25 5.57
C ASP A 85 8.67 -7.53 6.09
N VAL A 86 9.53 -7.48 7.10
CA VAL A 86 10.28 -8.64 7.64
C VAL A 86 9.59 -9.30 8.84
N GLY A 87 9.71 -10.62 8.95
CA GLY A 87 9.45 -11.37 10.19
C GLY A 87 8.05 -11.98 10.31
N TRP A 88 7.01 -11.31 9.82
CA TRP A 88 5.63 -11.83 9.87
C TRP A 88 5.37 -12.97 8.87
N LEU A 89 6.12 -13.01 7.76
CA LEU A 89 6.05 -14.04 6.72
C LEU A 89 7.30 -14.93 6.78
N SER A 90 7.12 -16.25 6.70
CA SER A 90 8.18 -17.24 6.54
C SER A 90 7.92 -18.15 5.34
N ALA A 91 8.99 -18.64 4.73
CA ALA A 91 8.91 -19.58 3.60
C ALA A 91 9.85 -20.76 3.85
N PHE A 92 9.38 -21.95 3.51
CA PHE A 92 10.07 -23.22 3.70
C PHE A 92 9.97 -24.04 2.42
N ARG A 93 11.08 -24.67 2.03
CA ARG A 93 11.04 -25.73 1.01
C ARG A 93 10.24 -26.90 1.57
N MET A 94 9.49 -27.60 0.72
CA MET A 94 8.81 -28.84 1.11
C MET A 94 9.74 -30.07 0.97
N ASP A 95 11.05 -29.86 1.19
CA ASP A 95 12.02 -30.93 1.35
C ASP A 95 11.82 -31.71 2.67
N SER A 96 12.50 -32.85 2.81
CA SER A 96 12.35 -33.74 3.98
C SER A 96 12.81 -33.13 5.31
N ARG A 97 13.45 -31.96 5.30
CA ARG A 97 13.89 -31.20 6.48
C ARG A 97 13.07 -29.91 6.69
N GLN A 98 12.13 -29.62 5.80
CA GLN A 98 11.40 -28.36 5.67
C GLN A 98 12.33 -27.13 5.77
N SER A 99 13.41 -27.11 4.98
CA SER A 99 14.45 -26.08 5.14
C SER A 99 13.93 -24.66 4.86
N ARG A 100 14.26 -23.71 5.74
CA ARG A 100 13.84 -22.30 5.59
C ARG A 100 14.50 -21.67 4.36
N MET A 101 13.73 -20.87 3.63
CA MET A 101 14.22 -20.08 2.50
C MET A 101 14.77 -18.72 2.97
N GLN A 102 15.72 -18.17 2.24
CA GLN A 102 16.21 -16.81 2.48
C GLN A 102 15.18 -15.79 2.00
N HIS A 103 14.99 -14.73 2.80
CA HIS A 103 14.17 -13.58 2.45
C HIS A 103 15.08 -12.37 2.39
N ASP A 104 15.07 -11.68 1.26
CA ASP A 104 15.70 -10.37 1.13
C ASP A 104 14.70 -9.29 1.54
N SER A 105 15.17 -8.28 2.29
CA SER A 105 14.39 -7.10 2.66
C SER A 105 14.85 -5.90 1.84
N PHE A 106 13.89 -5.17 1.27
CA PHE A 106 14.23 -4.00 0.45
C PHE A 106 14.34 -2.76 1.33
N PRO A 107 15.46 -2.01 1.32
CA PRO A 107 15.56 -0.80 2.11
C PRO A 107 14.61 0.28 1.57
N GLY A 108 13.61 0.65 2.37
CA GLY A 108 12.65 1.70 2.05
C GLY A 108 12.46 2.67 3.21
N LYS A 109 12.09 3.92 2.89
CA LYS A 109 11.63 4.91 3.86
C LYS A 109 10.29 5.47 3.40
N PHE A 110 9.23 5.05 4.07
CA PHE A 110 7.87 5.54 3.83
C PHE A 110 7.54 6.65 4.82
N GLY A 111 6.79 7.64 4.36
CA GLY A 111 6.32 8.73 5.21
C GLY A 111 5.30 8.23 6.25
N SER A 112 5.23 8.92 7.38
CA SER A 112 4.15 8.71 8.35
C SER A 112 2.89 9.42 7.86
N GLN A 113 1.91 8.65 7.40
CA GLN A 113 0.58 9.14 7.02
C GLN A 113 -0.47 8.19 7.58
N GLY A 114 -1.40 8.72 8.36
CA GLY A 114 -2.52 7.96 8.90
C GLY A 114 -3.61 7.75 7.84
N ILE A 115 -3.97 6.49 7.63
CA ILE A 115 -5.15 6.07 6.87
C ILE A 115 -6.24 5.78 7.89
N ARG A 116 -7.32 6.55 7.86
CA ARG A 116 -8.53 6.21 8.60
C ARG A 116 -9.27 5.10 7.87
N LEU A 117 -9.69 4.06 8.59
CA LEU A 117 -10.51 2.94 8.12
C LEU A 117 -11.79 2.91 8.93
N VAL A 118 -12.96 3.02 8.28
CA VAL A 118 -14.25 2.82 8.97
C VAL A 118 -14.50 1.32 9.26
N PRO A 119 -15.44 0.94 10.15
CA PRO A 119 -15.74 -0.47 10.42
C PRO A 119 -16.00 -1.27 9.13
N GLY A 120 -15.34 -2.42 8.99
CA GLY A 120 -15.41 -3.27 7.80
C GLY A 120 -14.63 -2.77 6.57
N GLU A 121 -14.05 -1.58 6.60
CA GLU A 121 -13.15 -1.10 5.55
C GLU A 121 -11.79 -1.78 5.66
N SER A 122 -11.16 -2.06 4.50
CA SER A 122 -9.83 -2.65 4.44
C SER A 122 -8.81 -1.80 3.71
N VAL A 123 -7.53 -1.96 4.06
CA VAL A 123 -6.37 -1.52 3.28
C VAL A 123 -5.59 -2.76 2.84
N GLN A 124 -5.11 -2.77 1.59
CA GLN A 124 -4.45 -3.92 1.00
C GLN A 124 -3.10 -3.51 0.39
N GLY A 125 -2.22 -4.50 0.26
CA GLY A 125 -0.94 -4.36 -0.42
C GLY A 125 -0.40 -5.72 -0.83
N LYS A 126 0.66 -5.70 -1.64
CA LYS A 126 1.20 -6.92 -2.26
C LYS A 126 2.72 -6.98 -2.18
N LEU A 127 3.22 -8.22 -2.10
CA LEU A 127 4.64 -8.57 -2.11
C LEU A 127 4.91 -9.51 -3.29
N ILE A 128 5.78 -9.11 -4.21
CA ILE A 128 6.24 -9.95 -5.32
C ILE A 128 7.27 -10.94 -4.75
N LEU A 129 6.86 -12.20 -4.57
CA LEU A 129 7.69 -13.21 -3.91
C LEU A 129 8.98 -13.48 -4.67
N ASN A 130 8.96 -13.49 -6.01
CA ASN A 130 10.13 -13.71 -6.84
C ASN A 130 11.25 -12.68 -6.60
N GLN A 131 10.91 -11.43 -6.26
CA GLN A 131 11.90 -10.39 -5.95
C GLN A 131 12.45 -10.57 -4.54
N ARG A 132 11.61 -11.03 -3.62
CA ARG A 132 11.90 -11.20 -2.20
C ARG A 132 12.67 -12.49 -1.87
N MET A 133 12.48 -13.52 -2.68
CA MET A 133 13.05 -14.86 -2.52
C MET A 133 13.68 -15.25 -3.86
N PRO A 134 14.95 -14.88 -4.13
CA PRO A 134 15.55 -15.04 -5.46
C PRO A 134 15.56 -16.49 -5.99
N THR A 135 15.56 -17.48 -5.09
CA THR A 135 15.53 -18.91 -5.43
C THR A 135 14.13 -19.49 -5.60
N LEU A 136 13.05 -18.72 -5.39
CA LEU A 136 11.67 -19.21 -5.31
C LEU A 136 11.27 -20.14 -6.47
N LEU A 137 11.56 -19.76 -7.72
CA LEU A 137 11.16 -20.55 -8.88
C LEU A 137 11.90 -21.88 -8.98
N GLU A 138 13.13 -21.96 -8.48
CA GLU A 138 13.91 -23.20 -8.45
C GLU A 138 13.50 -24.05 -7.25
N ASP A 139 13.21 -23.43 -6.11
CA ASP A 139 12.71 -24.12 -4.91
C ASP A 139 11.31 -24.71 -5.13
N VAL A 140 10.41 -24.00 -5.83
CA VAL A 140 9.10 -24.53 -6.28
C VAL A 140 9.28 -25.72 -7.22
N ARG A 141 10.20 -25.64 -8.19
CA ARG A 141 10.47 -26.72 -9.14
C ARG A 141 11.05 -27.96 -8.46
N LEU A 142 12.04 -27.79 -7.58
CA LEU A 142 12.76 -28.91 -6.97
C LEU A 142 12.04 -29.56 -5.79
N PHE A 143 11.27 -28.78 -5.02
CA PHE A 143 10.74 -29.22 -3.73
C PHE A 143 9.28 -28.86 -3.49
N GLY A 144 8.77 -27.80 -4.13
CA GLY A 144 7.57 -27.10 -3.66
C GLY A 144 7.88 -26.18 -2.47
N VAL A 145 7.01 -25.21 -2.22
CA VAL A 145 7.22 -24.15 -1.21
C VAL A 145 6.00 -23.98 -0.33
N ARG A 146 6.23 -23.96 0.99
CA ARG A 146 5.22 -23.69 2.02
C ARG A 146 5.48 -22.32 2.63
N LEU A 147 4.50 -21.45 2.53
CA LEU A 147 4.48 -20.12 3.12
C LEU A 147 3.66 -20.17 4.42
N GLU A 148 4.17 -19.56 5.48
CA GLU A 148 3.48 -19.40 6.77
C GLU A 148 3.48 -17.93 7.17
N TRP A 149 2.41 -17.45 7.80
CA TRP A 149 2.39 -16.11 8.40
C TRP A 149 1.88 -16.09 9.83
N ALA A 150 2.28 -15.05 10.55
CA ALA A 150 1.83 -14.77 11.91
C ALA A 150 1.25 -13.36 12.01
N CYS A 151 0.10 -13.23 12.68
CA CYS A 151 -0.49 -11.93 13.02
C CYS A 151 0.18 -11.29 14.24
N VAL A 152 1.51 -11.17 14.19
CA VAL A 152 2.32 -10.52 15.23
C VAL A 152 3.08 -9.37 14.58
N HIS A 153 2.77 -8.15 14.99
CA HIS A 153 3.37 -6.93 14.44
C HIS A 153 3.73 -5.96 15.58
N PRO A 154 4.91 -5.30 15.57
CA PRO A 154 5.35 -4.48 16.69
C PRO A 154 4.47 -3.25 16.95
N SER A 155 3.91 -2.66 15.89
CA SER A 155 3.10 -1.42 15.98
C SER A 155 1.58 -1.63 15.80
N LEU A 156 1.14 -2.82 15.36
CA LEU A 156 -0.26 -3.07 15.00
C LEU A 156 -0.79 -4.29 15.73
N HIS A 157 -2.00 -4.20 16.27
CA HIS A 157 -2.68 -5.35 16.86
C HIS A 157 -3.42 -6.11 15.75
N LEU A 158 -2.71 -7.05 15.12
CA LEU A 158 -3.26 -7.88 14.05
C LEU A 158 -3.98 -9.09 14.65
N VAL A 159 -5.14 -9.44 14.07
CA VAL A 159 -5.93 -10.61 14.46
C VAL A 159 -5.98 -11.56 13.28
N CYS A 160 -5.47 -12.77 13.52
CA CYS A 160 -5.58 -13.89 12.60
C CYS A 160 -6.92 -14.58 12.81
N ARG A 161 -7.62 -14.91 11.72
CA ARG A 161 -8.92 -15.60 11.78
C ARG A 161 -8.71 -17.07 12.10
N GLU A 162 -9.29 -17.55 13.20
CA GLU A 162 -9.19 -18.95 13.63
C GLU A 162 -9.76 -19.95 12.59
N ASP A 163 -10.69 -19.50 11.74
CA ASP A 163 -11.30 -20.30 10.67
C ASP A 163 -10.50 -20.32 9.36
N VAL A 164 -9.34 -19.65 9.30
CA VAL A 164 -8.50 -19.55 8.09
C VAL A 164 -7.15 -20.24 8.31
N SER A 165 -6.69 -21.01 7.32
CA SER A 165 -5.34 -21.58 7.33
C SER A 165 -4.30 -20.47 7.19
N HIS A 166 -3.40 -20.33 8.18
CA HIS A 166 -2.26 -19.41 8.13
C HIS A 166 -1.08 -19.95 7.31
N THR A 167 -1.37 -20.84 6.35
CA THR A 167 -0.38 -21.47 5.48
C THR A 167 -0.88 -21.52 4.03
N ILE A 168 0.03 -21.26 3.10
CA ILE A 168 -0.17 -21.39 1.66
C ILE A 168 0.87 -22.40 1.14
N VAL A 169 0.45 -23.30 0.25
CA VAL A 169 1.33 -24.26 -0.41
C VAL A 169 1.38 -23.95 -1.90
N ILE A 170 2.58 -23.76 -2.43
CA ILE A 170 2.88 -23.82 -3.86
C ILE A 170 3.43 -25.22 -4.11
N PRO A 171 2.72 -26.10 -4.85
CA PRO A 171 3.14 -27.49 -5.01
C PRO A 171 4.46 -27.59 -5.77
N GLN A 172 5.14 -28.74 -5.63
CA GLN A 172 6.29 -29.04 -6.45
C GLN A 172 5.89 -29.02 -7.93
N ASP A 173 6.77 -28.44 -8.77
CA ASP A 173 6.55 -28.31 -10.21
C ASP A 173 5.27 -27.51 -10.60
N ASP A 174 4.77 -26.60 -9.73
CA ASP A 174 3.71 -25.65 -10.13
C ASP A 174 4.19 -24.84 -11.35
N PRO A 175 3.44 -24.87 -12.48
CA PRO A 175 3.89 -24.22 -13.71
C PRO A 175 3.93 -22.70 -13.60
N GLY A 176 3.36 -22.12 -12.53
CA GLY A 176 3.23 -20.67 -12.38
C GLY A 176 2.21 -20.08 -13.37
N GLU A 177 1.25 -20.88 -13.83
CA GLU A 177 0.18 -20.42 -14.72
C GLU A 177 -0.60 -19.24 -14.10
N PRO A 178 -0.88 -18.18 -14.87
CA PRO A 178 -1.63 -17.03 -14.36
C PRO A 178 -3.04 -17.40 -13.89
N ASP A 179 -3.53 -16.70 -12.87
CA ASP A 179 -4.91 -16.82 -12.41
C ASP A 179 -5.89 -16.41 -13.54
N VAL A 180 -6.86 -17.28 -13.85
CA VAL A 180 -7.84 -17.02 -14.90
C VAL A 180 -9.06 -16.29 -14.33
N TYR A 181 -9.25 -15.04 -14.75
CA TYR A 181 -10.39 -14.22 -14.36
C TYR A 181 -11.42 -14.10 -15.49
N ALA A 182 -12.68 -14.42 -15.20
CA ALA A 182 -13.79 -14.23 -16.13
C ALA A 182 -14.22 -12.76 -16.16
N VAL A 183 -13.80 -12.02 -17.19
CA VAL A 183 -14.12 -10.59 -17.37
C VAL A 183 -15.09 -10.38 -18.53
N ASP A 184 -16.27 -9.81 -18.25
CA ASP A 184 -17.21 -9.37 -19.28
C ASP A 184 -16.70 -8.10 -19.97
N LYS A 185 -16.08 -8.30 -21.14
CA LYS A 185 -15.54 -7.23 -21.99
C LYS A 185 -16.60 -6.21 -22.43
N THR A 186 -17.87 -6.60 -22.52
CA THR A 186 -18.96 -5.69 -22.93
C THR A 186 -19.39 -4.81 -21.75
N ALA A 187 -19.57 -5.38 -20.56
CA ALA A 187 -19.80 -4.62 -19.34
C ALA A 187 -18.63 -3.66 -19.04
N CYS A 188 -17.39 -4.11 -19.21
CA CYS A 188 -16.21 -3.28 -19.02
C CYS A 188 -16.19 -2.08 -19.98
N ARG A 189 -16.35 -2.28 -21.28
CA ARG A 189 -16.42 -1.16 -22.26
C ARG A 189 -17.53 -0.15 -21.95
N ARG A 190 -18.63 -0.57 -21.34
CA ARG A 190 -19.68 0.33 -20.85
C ARG A 190 -19.17 1.16 -19.66
N LEU A 191 -18.58 0.51 -18.66
CA LEU A 191 -18.03 1.17 -17.48
C LEU A 191 -16.89 2.14 -17.83
N GLU A 192 -15.98 1.77 -18.74
CA GLU A 192 -14.90 2.62 -19.25
C GLU A 192 -15.43 3.96 -19.78
N ARG A 193 -16.50 3.92 -20.59
CA ARG A 193 -17.19 5.13 -21.07
C ARG A 193 -17.87 5.91 -19.95
N THR A 194 -18.47 5.22 -18.97
CA THR A 194 -19.16 5.85 -17.83
C THR A 194 -18.20 6.57 -16.89
N ILE A 195 -16.98 6.07 -16.69
CA ILE A 195 -15.96 6.72 -15.84
C ILE A 195 -15.06 7.72 -16.60
N GLY A 196 -15.24 7.85 -17.92
CA GLY A 196 -14.40 8.70 -18.75
C GLY A 196 -12.97 8.18 -18.90
N LEU A 197 -12.76 6.86 -18.95
CA LEU A 197 -11.43 6.28 -19.08
C LEU A 197 -10.75 6.73 -20.37
N ILE A 198 -9.57 7.32 -20.22
CA ILE A 198 -8.62 7.64 -21.30
C ILE A 198 -7.78 6.40 -21.56
N GLU A 199 -7.00 5.97 -20.57
CA GLU A 199 -6.13 4.81 -20.68
C GLU A 199 -5.83 4.15 -19.32
N VAL A 200 -5.28 2.95 -19.40
CA VAL A 200 -4.66 2.22 -18.29
C VAL A 200 -3.17 2.04 -18.64
N PRO A 201 -2.26 2.83 -18.04
CA PRO A 201 -0.84 2.73 -18.36
C PRO A 201 -0.29 1.33 -18.03
N GLN A 202 0.47 0.76 -18.96
CA GLN A 202 0.96 -0.61 -18.85
C GLN A 202 1.86 -0.79 -17.62
N GLY A 203 1.57 -1.80 -16.79
CA GLY A 203 2.33 -2.09 -15.57
C GLY A 203 1.98 -1.25 -14.35
N HIS A 204 0.98 -0.36 -14.44
CA HIS A 204 0.52 0.46 -13.33
C HIS A 204 -0.91 0.10 -12.90
N GLU A 205 -1.16 0.12 -11.59
CA GLU A 205 -2.51 0.01 -10.99
C GLU A 205 -3.16 1.41 -10.92
N LEU A 206 -3.17 2.09 -12.08
CA LEU A 206 -3.49 3.51 -12.26
C LEU A 206 -4.42 3.69 -13.46
N LEU A 207 -5.39 4.58 -13.34
CA LEU A 207 -6.29 4.97 -14.43
C LEU A 207 -6.09 6.44 -14.78
N PHE A 208 -6.04 6.76 -16.07
CA PHE A 208 -6.17 8.15 -16.53
C PHE A 208 -7.63 8.38 -16.91
N LEU A 209 -8.30 9.29 -16.20
CA LEU A 209 -9.71 9.60 -16.42
C LEU A 209 -9.89 11.03 -16.89
N ARG A 210 -10.75 11.23 -17.88
CA ARG A 210 -11.22 12.54 -18.30
C ARG A 210 -12.36 12.99 -17.41
N THR A 211 -12.23 14.17 -16.80
CA THR A 211 -13.29 14.79 -15.99
C THR A 211 -13.25 16.31 -16.13
N SER A 212 -14.25 17.01 -15.59
CA SER A 212 -14.32 18.48 -15.58
C SER A 212 -13.91 19.08 -14.24
N GLU A 213 -13.47 20.34 -14.25
CA GLU A 213 -13.21 21.08 -13.01
C GLU A 213 -14.45 21.18 -12.10
N SER A 214 -15.66 21.23 -12.67
CA SER A 214 -16.91 21.24 -11.90
C SER A 214 -17.10 19.95 -11.09
N VAL A 215 -16.80 18.79 -11.67
CA VAL A 215 -16.82 17.50 -10.95
C VAL A 215 -15.71 17.45 -9.91
N MET A 216 -14.53 18.04 -10.16
CA MET A 216 -13.44 18.07 -9.18
C MET A 216 -13.68 19.05 -8.00
N ALA A 217 -14.45 20.11 -8.24
CA ALA A 217 -14.85 21.06 -7.21
C ALA A 217 -15.90 20.48 -6.25
N ASP A 218 -16.86 19.72 -6.80
CA ASP A 218 -17.96 19.09 -6.08
C ASP A 218 -17.57 17.70 -5.53
N LEU A 219 -17.46 17.59 -4.20
CA LEU A 219 -17.04 16.35 -3.55
C LEU A 219 -18.07 15.22 -3.67
N GLU A 220 -19.37 15.51 -3.79
CA GLU A 220 -20.40 14.48 -3.95
C GLU A 220 -20.34 13.87 -5.34
N GLN A 221 -20.22 14.72 -6.38
CA GLN A 221 -20.05 14.27 -7.76
C GLN A 221 -18.75 13.47 -7.94
N LEU A 222 -17.66 13.91 -7.31
CA LEU A 222 -16.38 13.21 -7.36
C LEU A 222 -16.40 11.89 -6.60
N GLN A 223 -17.04 11.82 -5.43
CA GLN A 223 -17.22 10.56 -4.71
C GLN A 223 -18.09 9.58 -5.50
N ALA A 224 -19.16 10.06 -6.15
CA ALA A 224 -19.97 9.27 -7.07
C ALA A 224 -19.19 8.79 -8.31
N LEU A 225 -18.23 9.58 -8.82
CA LEU A 225 -17.30 9.15 -9.86
C LEU A 225 -16.36 8.05 -9.34
N LEU A 226 -15.67 8.26 -8.22
CA LEU A 226 -14.77 7.27 -7.60
C LEU A 226 -15.50 5.97 -7.25
N TYR A 227 -16.75 6.05 -6.81
CA TYR A 227 -17.61 4.88 -6.61
C TYR A 227 -17.78 4.06 -7.91
N ARG A 228 -17.99 4.69 -9.06
CA ARG A 228 -18.08 3.99 -10.36
C ARG A 228 -16.73 3.47 -10.85
N VAL A 229 -15.64 4.15 -10.49
CA VAL A 229 -14.27 3.68 -10.73
C VAL A 229 -13.98 2.42 -9.93
N ASP A 230 -14.38 2.35 -8.66
CA ASP A 230 -14.22 1.17 -7.83
C ASP A 230 -15.03 -0.03 -8.35
N ASP A 231 -16.26 0.21 -8.84
CA ASP A 231 -17.03 -0.82 -9.54
C ASP A 231 -16.32 -1.31 -10.82
N TYR A 232 -15.70 -0.41 -11.60
CA TYR A 232 -14.87 -0.78 -12.77
C TYR A 232 -13.63 -1.60 -12.36
N VAL A 233 -12.88 -1.18 -11.35
CA VAL A 233 -11.69 -1.92 -10.90
C VAL A 233 -12.08 -3.32 -10.42
N ARG A 234 -13.13 -3.43 -9.59
CA ARG A 234 -13.62 -4.73 -9.10
C ARG A 234 -14.09 -5.66 -10.23
N GLN A 235 -14.76 -5.15 -11.27
CA GLN A 235 -15.28 -5.98 -12.36
C GLN A 235 -14.26 -6.26 -13.48
N CYS A 236 -13.36 -5.33 -13.75
CA CYS A 236 -12.53 -5.31 -14.98
C CYS A 236 -11.02 -5.39 -14.72
N ARG A 237 -10.58 -5.19 -13.47
CA ARG A 237 -9.18 -5.27 -13.04
C ARG A 237 -9.04 -6.12 -11.75
N PRO A 238 -9.53 -7.38 -11.73
CA PRO A 238 -9.59 -8.21 -10.52
C PRO A 238 -8.22 -8.54 -9.89
N THR A 239 -7.12 -8.38 -10.63
CA THR A 239 -5.75 -8.48 -10.11
C THR A 239 -5.37 -7.30 -9.19
N TRP A 240 -5.92 -6.10 -9.41
CA TRP A 240 -5.50 -4.84 -8.78
C TRP A 240 -5.93 -4.66 -7.31
N THR A 241 -6.73 -5.58 -6.75
CA THR A 241 -7.21 -5.49 -5.35
C THR A 241 -7.90 -4.16 -5.03
N ASN A 242 -7.88 -3.69 -3.77
CA ASN A 242 -8.33 -2.35 -3.41
C ASN A 242 -7.22 -1.28 -3.48
N SER A 243 -6.08 -1.59 -4.10
CA SER A 243 -4.90 -0.73 -4.24
C SER A 243 -4.80 -0.21 -5.68
N TRP A 244 -5.55 0.84 -5.98
CA TRP A 244 -5.58 1.50 -7.28
C TRP A 244 -5.49 3.03 -7.14
N ALA A 245 -5.07 3.70 -8.20
CA ALA A 245 -5.01 5.15 -8.26
C ALA A 245 -5.70 5.69 -9.52
N VAL A 246 -5.98 7.00 -9.52
CA VAL A 246 -6.56 7.74 -10.63
C VAL A 246 -5.84 9.07 -10.77
N ASP A 247 -5.43 9.41 -11.99
CA ASP A 247 -5.09 10.78 -12.39
C ASP A 247 -6.25 11.35 -13.23
N PHE A 248 -6.70 12.54 -12.87
CA PHE A 248 -7.84 13.23 -13.47
C PHE A 248 -7.36 14.32 -14.43
N PHE A 249 -7.79 14.25 -15.69
CA PHE A 249 -7.40 15.17 -16.74
C PHE A 249 -8.59 15.95 -17.31
N ALA A 250 -8.40 17.25 -17.53
CA ALA A 250 -9.38 18.11 -18.22
C ALA A 250 -9.45 17.82 -19.73
N GLU A 251 -8.31 17.51 -20.36
CA GLU A 251 -8.23 17.10 -21.76
C GLU A 251 -7.46 15.80 -21.94
N GLU A 252 -7.86 15.01 -22.93
CA GLU A 252 -7.35 13.65 -23.17
C GLU A 252 -5.93 13.62 -23.76
N ARG A 253 -5.64 14.52 -24.72
CA ARG A 253 -4.37 14.63 -25.47
C ARG A 253 -3.11 15.00 -24.65
N ILE A 254 -3.28 15.14 -23.34
CA ILE A 254 -2.31 15.59 -22.34
C ILE A 254 -2.28 14.66 -21.12
N ALA A 255 -2.94 13.50 -21.18
CA ALA A 255 -2.69 12.39 -20.26
C ALA A 255 -1.31 11.75 -20.51
N GLY A 256 -0.76 11.05 -19.51
CA GLY A 256 0.60 10.51 -19.56
C GLY A 256 1.32 10.59 -18.20
N PHE A 257 2.63 10.31 -18.17
CA PHE A 257 3.49 10.62 -17.04
C PHE A 257 4.41 11.82 -17.33
N LEU A 258 4.74 12.56 -16.27
CA LEU A 258 5.78 13.61 -16.29
C LEU A 258 7.17 13.10 -16.76
N ARG A 259 7.40 11.79 -16.73
CA ARG A 259 8.65 11.17 -17.20
C ARG A 259 8.66 10.91 -18.70
N ASP A 260 7.51 10.87 -19.35
CA ASP A 260 7.39 10.59 -20.77
C ASP A 260 7.86 11.79 -21.60
N GLN A 261 8.33 11.55 -22.83
CA GLN A 261 8.88 12.62 -23.65
C GLN A 261 7.83 13.70 -23.98
N GLU A 262 6.56 13.31 -24.12
CA GLU A 262 5.44 14.23 -24.36
C GLU A 262 4.98 14.93 -23.08
N GLY A 263 4.84 14.18 -21.97
CA GLY A 263 4.54 14.75 -20.65
C GLY A 263 5.53 15.83 -20.21
N ARG A 264 6.83 15.61 -20.45
CA ARG A 264 7.87 16.64 -20.24
C ARG A 264 7.64 17.90 -21.06
N ARG A 265 7.33 17.78 -22.36
CA ARG A 265 7.05 18.94 -23.23
C ARG A 265 5.82 19.74 -22.77
N TYR A 266 4.81 19.07 -22.22
CA TYR A 266 3.65 19.76 -21.64
C TYR A 266 3.97 20.41 -20.29
N PHE A 267 4.79 19.77 -19.46
CA PHE A 267 5.26 20.31 -18.18
C PHE A 267 6.16 21.56 -18.37
N GLU A 268 7.13 21.50 -19.29
CA GLU A 268 8.01 22.63 -19.67
C GLU A 268 7.22 23.85 -20.17
N LYS A 269 6.08 23.63 -20.81
CA LYS A 269 5.15 24.68 -21.28
C LYS A 269 4.16 25.15 -20.21
N GLY A 270 4.21 24.60 -18.99
CA GLY A 270 3.24 24.88 -17.92
C GLY A 270 1.85 24.30 -18.14
N LEU A 271 1.64 23.53 -19.22
CA LEU A 271 0.35 22.96 -19.62
C LEU A 271 -0.02 21.72 -18.79
N TRP A 272 0.94 21.06 -18.11
CA TRP A 272 0.64 19.87 -17.32
C TRP A 272 -0.24 20.15 -16.10
N GLN A 273 0.04 21.24 -15.36
CA GLN A 273 -0.75 21.64 -14.18
C GLN A 273 -2.11 22.23 -14.55
N GLN A 274 -2.29 22.57 -15.83
CA GLN A 274 -3.53 22.98 -16.46
C GLN A 274 -4.36 21.76 -16.94
N ALA A 275 -3.68 20.62 -17.14
CA ALA A 275 -4.21 19.38 -17.66
C ALA A 275 -4.69 18.45 -16.55
N ASN A 276 -3.78 18.08 -15.66
CA ASN A 276 -4.00 17.20 -14.53
C ASN A 276 -4.61 18.05 -13.42
N ILE A 277 -5.91 17.87 -13.20
CA ILE A 277 -6.73 18.65 -12.26
C ILE A 277 -6.90 17.95 -10.90
N GLY A 278 -6.38 16.73 -10.77
CA GLY A 278 -6.22 16.07 -9.48
C GLY A 278 -5.76 14.62 -9.58
N GLN A 279 -5.44 14.03 -8.44
CA GLN A 279 -5.01 12.64 -8.30
C GLN A 279 -5.71 12.02 -7.09
N TYR A 280 -6.16 10.79 -7.19
CA TYR A 280 -6.68 10.02 -6.07
C TYR A 280 -5.92 8.71 -5.93
N SER A 281 -5.53 8.37 -4.71
CA SER A 281 -5.04 7.03 -4.38
C SER A 281 -6.01 6.37 -3.41
N SER A 282 -6.52 5.20 -3.78
CA SER A 282 -7.34 4.40 -2.89
C SER A 282 -6.51 3.96 -1.69
N GLN A 283 -5.26 3.50 -1.86
CA GLN A 283 -4.46 2.95 -0.76
C GLN A 283 -4.33 3.92 0.43
N ILE A 284 -4.22 5.22 0.17
CA ILE A 284 -4.16 6.28 1.20
C ILE A 284 -5.45 7.08 1.38
N ARG A 285 -6.54 6.70 0.67
CA ARG A 285 -7.86 7.35 0.67
C ARG A 285 -7.78 8.88 0.53
N THR A 286 -6.84 9.35 -0.27
CA THR A 286 -6.50 10.78 -0.36
C THR A 286 -6.66 11.26 -1.79
N LEU A 287 -7.43 12.33 -1.93
CA LEU A 287 -7.58 13.13 -3.12
C LEU A 287 -6.68 14.36 -3.03
N TYR A 288 -5.81 14.55 -4.02
CA TYR A 288 -5.10 15.78 -4.30
C TYR A 288 -5.85 16.51 -5.42
N ARG A 289 -6.21 17.78 -5.21
CA ARG A 289 -6.84 18.62 -6.25
C ARG A 289 -5.85 19.69 -6.69
N PHE A 290 -5.79 19.95 -7.99
CA PHE A 290 -4.93 20.98 -8.58
C PHE A 290 -5.81 22.07 -9.22
N PRO A 291 -6.52 22.89 -8.42
CA PRO A 291 -7.40 23.92 -8.96
C PRO A 291 -6.59 25.04 -9.62
N TRP A 292 -6.90 25.35 -10.87
CA TRP A 292 -6.23 26.36 -11.70
C TRP A 292 -5.95 27.69 -10.99
N SER A 293 -6.90 28.13 -10.15
CA SER A 293 -6.84 29.40 -9.43
C SER A 293 -5.88 29.43 -8.24
N ARG A 294 -5.28 28.31 -7.82
CA ARG A 294 -4.39 28.24 -6.65
C ARG A 294 -3.02 27.69 -7.00
N LYS A 295 -1.96 28.37 -6.52
CA LYS A 295 -0.55 27.92 -6.61
C LYS A 295 -0.21 26.72 -5.70
N LYS A 296 -1.20 26.08 -5.06
CA LYS A 296 -1.03 24.97 -4.14
C LYS A 296 -2.17 23.97 -4.35
N ALA A 297 -1.81 22.70 -4.29
CA ALA A 297 -2.77 21.61 -4.24
C ALA A 297 -3.64 21.73 -2.98
N ASP A 298 -4.91 21.32 -3.10
CA ASP A 298 -5.79 21.04 -1.98
C ASP A 298 -5.78 19.52 -1.71
N THR A 299 -6.03 19.09 -0.48
CA THR A 299 -5.92 17.68 -0.08
C THR A 299 -7.12 17.28 0.78
N VAL A 300 -7.86 16.28 0.32
CA VAL A 300 -9.11 15.83 0.93
C VAL A 300 -9.02 14.33 1.20
N TYR A 301 -9.29 13.89 2.43
CA TYR A 301 -9.52 12.48 2.72
C TYR A 301 -10.91 12.08 2.19
N LEU A 302 -10.97 11.01 1.42
CA LEU A 302 -12.18 10.54 0.77
C LEU A 302 -12.18 9.00 0.70
N SER A 303 -13.01 8.35 1.52
CA SER A 303 -13.21 6.90 1.41
C SER A 303 -14.22 6.56 0.33
N VAL A 304 -13.93 5.48 -0.40
CA VAL A 304 -14.76 4.89 -1.46
C VAL A 304 -15.37 3.55 -0.99
N TYR A 305 -15.23 3.23 0.31
CA TYR A 305 -15.90 2.09 0.92
C TYR A 305 -17.42 2.31 0.95
N ARG A 306 -18.18 1.31 0.49
CA ARG A 306 -19.63 1.24 0.67
C ARG A 306 -19.91 0.18 1.74
N ASN A 307 -20.43 0.60 2.90
CA ASN A 307 -20.80 -0.35 3.95
C ASN A 307 -22.00 -1.20 3.46
N PRO A 308 -21.87 -2.53 3.30
CA PRO A 308 -22.96 -3.37 2.79
C PRO A 308 -24.18 -3.45 3.73
N ALA A 309 -24.03 -3.09 5.00
CA ALA A 309 -25.15 -3.00 5.95
C ALA A 309 -25.93 -1.67 5.86
N GLY A 310 -25.40 -0.67 5.16
CA GLY A 310 -25.95 0.69 5.10
C GLY A 310 -26.86 0.98 3.90
N SER A 311 -26.98 0.07 2.92
CA SER A 311 -27.89 0.22 1.78
C SER A 311 -29.28 -0.35 2.12
N ARG A 312 -30.10 0.46 2.80
CA ARG A 312 -31.55 0.27 2.97
C ARG A 312 -32.27 1.57 2.62
#